data_AF-A0A2V9AYQ2-F1
#
_entry.id   AF-A0A2V9AYQ2-F1
#
_cell.length_a   1.000
_cell.length_b   1.000
_cell.length_c   1.000
_cell.angle_alpha   90.00
_cell.angle_beta   90.00
_cell.angle_gamma   90.00
#
_symmetry.space_group_name_H-M   'P 1'
#
loop_
_entity.id
_entity.type
_entity.pdbx_description
1 polymer ?
#
loop_
_entity_poly.entity_id
_entity_poly.type
_entity_poly.pdbx_seq_one_letter_code
_entity_poly.pdbx_strand_id
1 'polypeptide(L)'
;MWKRGKSTMSAKSRGCLESWIGAFSYVQEDPPRQIVGLRNPQLGALHAIHAHWSVTDATATIVMPTGTDKTEVLLSMLVSLLCPRLLVVAPTDALRAQLAEKFATLGVLKFPGSTLLNINAKYPVVCTLHHIPNAPDEVDYIFGRSPQEGRSGDRCQGH
;
A
#
# COMPACT_ATOMS: atom_id res chain seq x y z
N MET A 1 22.54 10.91 8.30
CA MET A 1 22.24 9.95 9.38
C MET A 1 20.82 10.23 9.88
N TRP A 2 19.81 9.57 9.29
CA TRP A 2 18.40 9.73 9.70
C TRP A 2 18.23 9.07 11.08
N LYS A 3 17.99 9.87 12.13
CA LYS A 3 17.63 9.32 13.44
C LYS A 3 16.20 8.79 13.36
N ARG A 4 16.00 7.49 13.59
CA ARG A 4 14.67 6.86 13.72
C ARG A 4 13.89 7.60 14.82
N GLY A 5 13.05 8.57 14.43
CA GLY A 5 12.03 9.12 15.29
C GLY A 5 11.11 7.99 15.72
N LYS A 6 10.86 7.87 17.02
CA LYS A 6 9.87 6.92 17.56
C LYS A 6 8.48 7.47 17.30
N SER A 7 8.08 7.61 16.03
CA SER A 7 6.73 8.03 15.70
C SER A 7 5.81 6.85 16.03
N THR A 8 5.03 6.97 17.10
CA THR A 8 4.10 5.92 17.58
C THR A 8 3.01 5.70 16.53
N MET A 9 2.77 4.43 16.15
CA MET A 9 1.73 4.07 15.19
C MET A 9 0.33 4.32 15.78
N SER A 10 -0.53 5.02 15.03
CA SER A 10 -1.92 5.30 15.41
C SER A 10 -2.71 4.00 15.65
N ALA A 11 -3.70 4.06 16.56
CA ALA A 11 -4.61 2.94 16.83
C ALA A 11 -5.36 2.46 15.57
N LYS A 12 -5.71 3.38 14.65
CA LYS A 12 -6.34 3.05 13.36
C LYS A 12 -5.41 2.21 12.48
N SER A 13 -4.14 2.60 12.37
CA SER A 13 -3.11 1.86 11.62
C SER A 13 -2.83 0.49 12.22
N ARG A 14 -2.79 0.40 13.56
CA ARG A 14 -2.62 -0.89 14.26
C ARG A 14 -3.80 -1.84 14.01
N GLY A 15 -5.03 -1.34 14.17
CA GLY A 15 -6.22 -2.14 13.91
C GLY A 15 -6.39 -2.53 12.44
N CYS A 16 -5.71 -1.85 11.51
CA CYS A 16 -5.62 -2.22 10.10
C CYS A 16 -4.65 -3.39 9.91
N LEU A 17 -3.44 -3.32 10.47
CA LEU A 17 -2.46 -4.41 10.43
C LEU A 17 -3.00 -5.70 11.05
N GLU A 18 -3.65 -5.60 12.21
CA GLU A 18 -4.27 -6.75 12.87
C GLU A 18 -5.33 -7.41 11.96
N SER A 19 -6.08 -6.62 11.20
CA SER A 19 -7.10 -7.13 10.28
C SER A 19 -6.53 -7.84 9.04
N TRP A 20 -5.22 -7.71 8.79
CA TRP A 20 -4.55 -8.35 7.66
C TRP A 20 -3.93 -9.70 8.02
N ILE A 21 -3.79 -10.01 9.31
CA ILE A 21 -3.23 -11.28 9.78
C ILE A 21 -4.09 -12.43 9.25
N GLY A 22 -3.51 -13.28 8.39
CA GLY A 22 -4.19 -14.42 7.78
C GLY A 22 -5.30 -14.04 6.78
N ALA A 23 -5.41 -12.77 6.38
CA ALA A 23 -6.50 -12.31 5.52
C ALA A 23 -6.19 -12.42 4.01
N PHE A 24 -4.91 -12.47 3.64
CA PHE A 24 -4.46 -12.48 2.24
C PHE A 24 -4.37 -13.91 1.70
N SER A 25 -4.85 -14.12 0.47
CA SER A 25 -4.79 -15.38 -0.25
C SER A 25 -4.05 -15.23 -1.58
N TYR A 26 -3.21 -16.21 -1.92
CA TYR A 26 -2.55 -16.27 -3.23
C TYR A 26 -3.50 -16.91 -4.24
N VAL A 27 -4.18 -16.07 -5.03
CA VAL A 27 -5.14 -16.51 -6.05
C VAL A 27 -4.61 -16.07 -7.41
N GLN A 28 -4.45 -17.03 -8.32
CA GLN A 28 -4.13 -16.74 -9.71
C GLN A 28 -5.40 -16.36 -10.47
N GLU A 29 -5.35 -15.31 -11.30
CA GLU A 29 -6.48 -14.99 -12.17
C GLU A 29 -6.75 -16.11 -13.18
N ASP A 30 -8.04 -16.35 -13.46
CA ASP A 30 -8.51 -17.28 -14.48
C ASP A 30 -9.76 -16.66 -15.13
N PRO A 31 -9.60 -15.81 -16.17
CA PRO A 31 -10.72 -15.15 -16.84
C PRO A 31 -11.76 -16.12 -17.42
N PRO A 32 -11.40 -17.26 -18.05
CA PRO A 32 -12.37 -18.28 -18.48
C PRO A 32 -13.29 -18.77 -17.35
N ARG A 33 -12.77 -18.89 -16.13
CA ARG A 33 -13.54 -19.29 -14.94
C ARG A 33 -14.07 -18.11 -14.12
N GLN A 34 -13.91 -16.88 -14.61
CA GLN A 34 -14.30 -15.65 -13.91
C GLN A 34 -13.64 -15.51 -12.52
N ILE A 35 -12.42 -16.02 -12.36
CA ILE A 35 -11.65 -15.88 -11.13
C ILE A 35 -10.85 -14.58 -11.20
N VAL A 36 -11.20 -13.65 -10.31
CA VAL A 36 -10.42 -12.43 -10.06
C VAL A 36 -9.23 -12.78 -9.18
N GLY A 37 -8.03 -12.52 -9.67
CA GLY A 37 -6.79 -12.86 -8.98
C GLY A 37 -5.61 -12.05 -9.48
N LEU A 38 -4.41 -12.49 -9.11
CA LEU A 38 -3.16 -11.92 -9.57
C LEU A 38 -2.67 -12.68 -10.81
N ARG A 39 -2.01 -11.97 -11.72
CA ARG A 39 -1.32 -12.56 -12.87
C ARG A 39 -0.14 -13.40 -12.39
N ASN A 40 0.22 -14.42 -13.16
CA ASN A 40 1.35 -15.30 -12.81
C ASN A 40 2.68 -14.54 -12.52
N PRO A 41 3.08 -13.51 -13.31
CA PRO A 41 4.27 -12.72 -12.98
C PRO A 41 4.16 -11.95 -11.65
N GLN A 42 2.95 -11.54 -11.25
CA GLN A 42 2.71 -10.84 -9.99
C GLN A 42 2.83 -11.80 -8.80
N LEU A 43 2.27 -13.02 -8.91
CA LEU A 43 2.43 -14.07 -7.90
C LEU A 43 3.90 -14.48 -7.75
N GLY A 44 4.61 -14.69 -8.86
CA GLY A 44 6.04 -15.00 -8.84
C GLY A 44 6.86 -13.91 -8.16
N ALA A 45 6.56 -12.63 -8.45
CA ALA A 45 7.20 -11.50 -7.77
C ALA A 45 6.94 -11.51 -6.26
N LEU A 46 5.70 -11.77 -5.81
CA LEU A 46 5.39 -11.85 -4.38
C LEU A 46 6.14 -12.99 -3.70
N HIS A 47 6.19 -14.18 -4.30
CA HIS A 47 6.96 -15.29 -3.72
C HIS A 47 8.45 -14.96 -3.63
N ALA A 48 9.02 -14.31 -4.64
CA ALA A 48 10.42 -13.86 -4.62
C ALA A 48 10.68 -12.83 -3.51
N ILE A 49 9.75 -11.87 -3.32
CA ILE A 49 9.83 -10.88 -2.23
C ILE A 49 9.80 -11.57 -0.87
N HIS A 50 8.82 -12.44 -0.63
CA HIS A 50 8.68 -13.17 0.63
C HIS A 50 9.92 -14.03 0.92
N ALA A 51 10.43 -14.75 -0.09
CA ALA A 51 11.65 -15.53 0.04
C ALA A 51 12.84 -14.65 0.42
N HIS A 52 13.07 -13.54 -0.29
CA HIS A 52 14.16 -12.62 -0.01
C HIS A 52 14.09 -12.05 1.42
N TRP A 53 12.94 -11.50 1.82
CA TRP A 53 12.79 -10.89 3.15
C TRP A 53 12.63 -11.88 4.31
N SER A 54 12.45 -13.17 4.03
CA SER A 54 12.53 -14.21 5.07
C SER A 54 13.95 -14.49 5.54
N VAL A 55 14.97 -14.13 4.76
CA VAL A 55 16.39 -14.43 5.06
C VAL A 55 17.28 -13.21 5.15
N THR A 56 16.84 -12.04 4.65
CA THR A 56 17.62 -10.81 4.69
C THR A 56 16.75 -9.56 4.62
N ASP A 57 17.16 -8.48 5.30
CA ASP A 57 16.54 -7.15 5.19
C ASP A 57 17.20 -6.26 4.13
N ALA A 58 18.08 -6.83 3.30
CA ALA A 58 18.79 -6.08 2.26
C ALA A 58 17.83 -5.52 1.19
N THR A 59 18.19 -4.38 0.61
CA THR A 59 17.48 -3.79 -0.53
C THR A 59 17.41 -4.77 -1.71
N ALA A 60 16.24 -4.87 -2.34
CA ALA A 60 16.01 -5.71 -3.51
C ALA A 60 15.50 -4.89 -4.70
N THR A 61 15.81 -5.35 -5.91
CA THR A 61 15.30 -4.81 -7.16
C THR A 61 14.43 -5.84 -7.85
N ILE A 62 13.18 -5.49 -8.14
CA ILE A 62 12.23 -6.36 -8.84
C ILE A 62 11.98 -5.77 -10.22
N VAL A 63 12.35 -6.54 -11.25
CA VAL A 63 12.09 -6.17 -12.63
C VAL A 63 10.83 -6.90 -13.10
N MET A 64 9.84 -6.14 -13.52
CA MET A 64 8.59 -6.66 -14.09
C MET A 64 8.37 -6.07 -15.49
N PRO A 65 7.76 -6.83 -16.44
CA PRO A 65 7.36 -6.29 -17.74
C PRO A 65 6.40 -5.09 -17.60
N THR A 66 6.30 -4.26 -18.65
CA THR A 66 5.28 -3.20 -18.71
C THR A 66 3.88 -3.81 -18.88
N GLY A 67 2.84 -3.11 -18.41
CA GLY A 67 1.46 -3.59 -18.51
C GLY A 67 1.06 -4.73 -17.56
N THR A 68 1.93 -5.11 -16.61
CA THR A 68 1.64 -6.14 -15.59
C THR A 68 1.08 -5.57 -14.29
N ASP A 69 0.52 -4.35 -14.30
CA ASP A 69 -0.07 -3.69 -13.13
C ASP A 69 0.77 -3.87 -11.85
N LYS A 70 2.01 -3.35 -11.89
CA LYS A 70 3.02 -3.51 -10.81
C LYS A 70 2.51 -3.01 -9.46
N THR A 71 1.56 -2.08 -9.49
CA THR A 71 0.89 -1.54 -8.32
C THR A 71 0.25 -2.64 -7.48
N GLU A 72 -0.33 -3.66 -8.10
CA GLU A 72 -1.03 -4.76 -7.44
C GLU A 72 -0.07 -5.68 -6.69
N VAL A 73 1.19 -5.77 -7.15
CA VAL A 73 2.27 -6.40 -6.37
C VAL A 73 2.57 -5.58 -5.13
N LEU A 74 2.66 -4.25 -5.21
CA LEU A 74 2.90 -3.39 -4.04
C LEU A 74 1.75 -3.44 -3.03
N LEU A 75 0.50 -3.47 -3.50
CA LEU A 75 -0.68 -3.62 -2.65
C LEU A 75 -0.67 -4.99 -1.94
N SER A 76 -0.40 -6.06 -2.69
CA SER A 76 -0.33 -7.41 -2.15
C SER A 76 0.85 -7.56 -1.18
N MET A 77 1.99 -6.94 -1.47
CA MET A 77 3.15 -6.88 -0.59
C MET A 77 2.81 -6.18 0.74
N LEU A 78 2.15 -5.01 0.67
CA LEU A 78 1.72 -4.24 1.85
C LEU A 78 0.91 -5.10 2.82
N VAL A 79 -0.06 -5.87 2.32
CA VAL A 79 -0.95 -6.67 3.16
C VAL A 79 -0.33 -8.02 3.56
N SER A 80 0.33 -8.72 2.63
CA SER A 80 0.83 -10.09 2.87
C SER A 80 2.04 -10.13 3.80
N LEU A 81 2.86 -9.08 3.81
CA LEU A 81 3.99 -8.94 4.73
C LEU A 81 3.64 -8.13 5.98
N LEU A 82 2.38 -7.71 6.13
CA LEU A 82 1.93 -6.86 7.24
C LEU A 82 2.80 -5.60 7.40
N CYS A 83 3.12 -4.95 6.27
CA CYS A 83 4.02 -3.79 6.27
C CYS A 83 3.40 -2.64 7.10
N PRO A 84 4.02 -2.22 8.21
CA PRO A 84 3.42 -1.18 9.06
C PRO A 84 3.37 0.20 8.39
N ARG A 85 4.33 0.45 7.50
CA ARG A 85 4.49 1.69 6.74
C ARG A 85 5.09 1.38 5.37
N LEU A 86 4.59 2.07 4.34
CA LEU A 86 5.11 1.99 2.98
C LEU A 86 5.17 3.40 2.39
N LEU A 87 6.33 3.78 1.84
CA LEU A 87 6.50 5.00 1.07
C LEU A 87 6.67 4.62 -0.41
N VAL A 88 5.79 5.11 -1.26
CA VAL A 88 5.87 4.91 -2.71
C VAL A 88 6.20 6.23 -3.38
N VAL A 89 7.28 6.25 -4.16
CA VAL A 89 7.71 7.43 -4.92
C VAL A 89 7.29 7.26 -6.37
N ALA A 90 6.65 8.28 -6.93
CA ALA A 90 6.17 8.30 -8.30
C ALA A 90 6.82 9.44 -9.09
N PRO A 91 7.07 9.28 -10.40
CA PRO A 91 7.78 10.28 -11.19
C PRO A 91 6.90 11.47 -11.58
N THR A 92 5.57 11.35 -11.49
CA THR A 92 4.63 12.42 -11.85
C THR A 92 3.48 12.52 -10.85
N ASP A 93 2.85 13.69 -10.79
CA ASP A 93 1.67 13.94 -9.95
C ASP A 93 0.49 13.06 -10.33
N ALA A 94 0.27 12.86 -11.63
CA ALA A 94 -0.79 11.99 -12.13
C ALA A 94 -0.61 10.53 -11.66
N LEU A 95 0.61 9.99 -11.77
CA LEU A 95 0.89 8.64 -11.28
C LEU A 95 0.82 8.55 -9.75
N ARG A 96 1.25 9.59 -9.04
CA ARG A 96 1.11 9.66 -7.58
C ARG A 96 -0.36 9.61 -7.16
N ALA A 97 -1.24 10.36 -7.83
CA ALA A 97 -2.67 10.34 -7.56
C ALA A 97 -3.30 8.96 -7.85
N GLN A 98 -2.94 8.33 -8.98
CA GLN A 98 -3.40 6.99 -9.32
C GLN A 98 -2.97 5.95 -8.28
N LEU A 99 -1.72 6.01 -7.82
CA LEU A 99 -1.23 5.12 -6.76
C LEU A 99 -1.98 5.38 -5.45
N ALA A 100 -2.13 6.63 -5.03
CA ALA A 100 -2.86 6.96 -3.81
C ALA A 100 -4.28 6.38 -3.81
N GLU A 101 -5.00 6.51 -4.93
CA GLU A 101 -6.33 5.92 -5.10
C GLU A 101 -6.31 4.39 -5.04
N LYS A 102 -5.35 3.74 -5.72
CA LYS A 102 -5.18 2.29 -5.68
C LYS A 102 -4.88 1.77 -4.27
N PHE A 103 -4.06 2.48 -3.50
CA PHE A 103 -3.81 2.14 -2.10
C PHE A 103 -5.04 2.36 -1.21
N ALA A 104 -5.79 3.45 -1.42
CA ALA A 104 -6.97 3.77 -0.63
C ALA A 104 -8.10 2.75 -0.84
N THR A 105 -8.23 2.23 -2.07
CA THR A 105 -9.25 1.24 -2.45
C THR A 105 -8.76 -0.20 -2.37
N LEU A 106 -7.47 -0.44 -2.15
CA LEU A 106 -6.80 -1.74 -2.26
C LEU A 106 -6.97 -2.44 -3.63
N GLY A 107 -7.45 -1.73 -4.67
CA GLY A 107 -7.52 -2.22 -6.05
C GLY A 107 -8.14 -3.63 -6.18
N VAL A 108 -7.46 -4.51 -6.92
CA VAL A 108 -7.95 -5.88 -7.20
C VAL A 108 -8.14 -6.74 -5.95
N LEU A 109 -7.46 -6.41 -4.84
CA LEU A 109 -7.57 -7.16 -3.59
C LEU A 109 -8.97 -7.03 -2.96
N LYS A 110 -9.65 -5.91 -3.19
CA LYS A 110 -11.01 -5.61 -2.71
C LYS A 110 -12.03 -5.46 -3.83
N PHE A 111 -11.64 -5.77 -5.07
CA PHE A 111 -12.55 -5.73 -6.21
C PHE A 111 -13.72 -6.71 -6.00
N PRO A 112 -14.95 -6.37 -6.43
CA PRO A 112 -16.11 -7.27 -6.29
C PRO A 112 -15.83 -8.67 -6.86
N GLY A 113 -16.08 -9.70 -6.06
CA GLY A 113 -15.80 -11.10 -6.42
C GLY A 113 -14.35 -11.55 -6.20
N SER A 114 -13.46 -10.66 -5.78
CA SER A 114 -12.09 -11.01 -5.40
C SER A 114 -12.06 -11.76 -4.06
N THR A 115 -11.25 -12.82 -4.00
CA THR A 115 -10.96 -13.58 -2.79
C THR A 115 -9.52 -13.40 -2.31
N LEU A 116 -8.76 -12.49 -2.95
CA LEU A 116 -7.38 -12.17 -2.61
C LEU A 116 -7.22 -11.61 -1.20
N LEU A 117 -8.23 -10.91 -0.69
CA LEU A 117 -8.22 -10.35 0.66
C LEU A 117 -9.58 -10.53 1.33
N ASN A 118 -9.58 -11.04 2.56
CA ASN A 118 -10.81 -11.25 3.32
C ASN A 118 -11.67 -9.98 3.36
N ILE A 119 -12.99 -10.11 3.24
CA ILE A 119 -13.92 -8.99 3.21
C ILE A 119 -13.82 -8.09 4.46
N ASN A 120 -13.49 -8.67 5.62
CA ASN A 120 -13.36 -7.97 6.89
C ASN A 120 -12.01 -7.25 7.07
N ALA A 121 -11.04 -7.47 6.17
CA ALA A 121 -9.77 -6.76 6.20
C ALA A 121 -10.02 -5.26 5.99
N LYS A 122 -9.40 -4.40 6.81
CA LYS A 122 -9.60 -2.95 6.76
C LYS A 122 -8.74 -2.31 5.68
N TYR A 123 -9.16 -1.15 5.22
CA TYR A 123 -8.39 -0.32 4.29
C TYR A 123 -7.23 0.39 5.00
N PRO A 124 -6.09 0.57 4.32
CA PRO A 124 -4.94 1.27 4.89
C PRO A 124 -5.25 2.76 5.05
N VAL A 125 -4.49 3.41 5.93
CA VAL A 125 -4.40 4.86 5.98
C VAL A 125 -3.45 5.32 4.88
N VAL A 126 -3.94 6.15 3.96
CA VAL A 126 -3.16 6.67 2.83
C VAL A 126 -3.02 8.18 2.95
N CYS A 127 -1.81 8.68 2.69
CA CYS A 127 -1.50 10.10 2.66
C CYS A 127 -0.67 10.41 1.42
N THR A 128 -1.01 11.50 0.72
CA THR A 128 -0.26 11.98 -0.44
C THR A 128 0.51 13.23 -0.04
N LEU A 129 1.83 13.22 -0.29
CA LEU A 129 2.67 14.40 -0.10
C LEU A 129 2.65 15.24 -1.38
N HIS A 130 2.35 16.53 -1.22
CA HIS A 130 2.37 17.51 -2.31
C HIS A 130 3.68 18.29 -2.35
N HIS A 131 4.38 18.38 -1.22
CA HIS A 131 5.67 19.02 -1.09
C HIS A 131 6.62 18.11 -0.29
N ILE A 132 7.92 18.26 -0.55
CA ILE A 132 8.95 17.58 0.23
C ILE A 132 8.99 18.24 1.62
N PRO A 133 8.84 17.49 2.71
CA PRO A 133 8.95 18.05 4.05
C PRO A 133 10.32 18.68 4.25
N ASN A 134 10.34 19.91 4.74
CA ASN A 134 11.59 20.67 4.91
C ASN A 134 12.18 20.55 6.33
N ALA A 135 11.43 19.96 7.25
CA ALA A 135 11.85 19.76 8.63
C ALA A 135 11.44 18.36 9.16
N PRO A 136 12.22 17.76 10.07
CA PRO A 136 11.87 16.48 10.71
C PRO A 136 10.51 16.50 11.42
N ASP A 137 10.13 17.63 12.03
CA ASP A 137 8.86 17.75 12.76
C ASP A 137 7.64 17.65 11.83
N GLU A 138 7.78 18.10 10.58
CA GLU A 138 6.74 17.98 9.55
C GLU A 138 6.54 16.50 9.16
N VAL A 139 7.62 15.73 9.14
CA VAL A 139 7.59 14.28 8.89
C VAL A 139 6.86 13.56 10.04
N ASP A 140 7.17 13.90 11.29
CA ASP A 140 6.46 13.33 12.44
C ASP A 140 4.99 13.74 12.47
N TYR A 141 4.66 14.97 12.06
CA TYR A 141 3.28 15.42 11.90
C TYR A 141 2.51 14.61 10.83
N ILE A 142 3.13 14.33 9.68
CA ILE A 142 2.56 13.48 8.62
C ILE A 142 2.28 12.08 9.16
N PHE A 143 3.21 11.49 9.91
CA PHE A 143 3.04 10.16 10.49
C PHE A 143 2.06 10.13 11.68
N GLY A 144 1.79 11.27 12.31
CA GLY A 144 0.82 11.43 13.40
C GLY A 144 -0.63 11.61 12.95
N ARG A 145 -0.88 11.97 11.67
CA ARG A 145 -2.25 12.13 11.16
C ARG A 145 -2.96 10.77 11.09
N SER A 146 -4.03 10.65 11.88
CA SER A 146 -5.15 9.77 11.54
C SER A 146 -6.03 10.54 10.55
N PRO A 147 -6.33 10.03 9.33
CA PRO A 147 -7.30 10.68 8.46
C PRO A 147 -8.63 10.71 9.20
N GLN A 148 -9.00 11.91 9.64
CA GLN A 148 -10.34 12.23 10.10
C GLN A 148 -11.27 12.06 8.88
N GLU A 149 -12.40 11.40 9.13
CA GLU A 149 -13.56 11.29 8.25
C GLU A 149 -13.81 12.60 7.50
N GLY A 150 -14.18 12.50 6.22
CA GLY A 150 -14.19 13.61 5.27
C GLY A 150 -14.77 14.94 5.77
N ARG A 151 -14.07 16.02 5.43
CA ARG A 151 -14.72 17.31 5.17
C ARG A 151 -14.52 17.65 3.70
N SER A 152 -15.59 17.43 2.94
CA SER A 152 -15.85 18.18 1.72
C SER A 152 -15.80 19.67 2.06
N GLY A 153 -14.93 20.41 1.37
CA GLY A 153 -14.82 21.86 1.46
C GLY A 153 -13.77 22.34 2.45
N ASP A 154 -12.53 22.46 1.99
CA ASP A 154 -11.72 23.64 2.30
C ASP A 154 -10.82 23.94 1.10
N ARG A 155 -11.30 24.88 0.29
CA ARG A 155 -10.47 25.65 -0.65
C ARG A 155 -9.57 26.53 0.22
N CYS A 156 -8.29 26.21 0.31
CA CYS A 156 -7.30 27.21 0.72
C CYS A 156 -7.00 28.10 -0.50
N GLN A 157 -7.72 29.22 -0.59
CA GLN A 157 -7.29 30.42 -1.32
C GLN A 157 -6.41 31.28 -0.41
N GLY A 158 -5.38 31.90 -1.00
CA GLY A 158 -4.59 33.03 -0.44
C GLY A 158 -3.49 32.59 0.55
N HIS A 159 -2.24 33.06 0.48
CA HIS A 159 -1.66 34.23 -0.16
C HIS A 159 -0.27 33.92 -0.73
#